data_AF-A0A968MEI8-F1
#
_entry.id   AF-A0A968MEI8-F1
#
_cell.length_a   1.000
_cell.length_b   1.000
_cell.length_c   1.000
_cell.angle_alpha   90.00
_cell.angle_beta   90.00
_cell.angle_gamma   90.00
#
_symmetry.space_group_name_H-M   'P 1'
#
loop_
_entity.id
_entity.type
_entity.pdbx_description
1 polymer ?
#
loop_
_entity_poly.entity_id
_entity_poly.type
_entity_poly.pdbx_seq_one_letter_code
_entity_poly.pdbx_strand_id
1 'polypeptide(L)'
;MANAAKYNFCQPYTAKGEARPYGYEEERWHWSYLPIAQPLTTLAAQSLTDTMIEGFKGAETATKIDVVKKYVLGINQNCLPQ
;
A
#
# COMPACT_ATOMS: atom_id res chain seq x y z
N MET A 1 13.90 4.52 11.20
CA MET A 1 14.82 3.45 11.67
C MET A 1 15.91 3.25 10.62
N ALA A 2 17.19 3.23 11.02
CA ALA A 2 18.31 3.25 10.06
C ALA A 2 18.72 1.88 9.48
N ASN A 3 18.16 0.76 9.99
CA ASN A 3 18.66 -0.58 9.64
C ASN A 3 17.72 -1.43 8.78
N ALA A 4 16.41 -1.20 8.77
CA ALA A 4 15.46 -2.05 8.03
C ALA A 4 15.78 -2.13 6.52
N ALA A 5 16.15 -0.99 5.92
CA ALA A 5 16.56 -0.92 4.53
C ALA A 5 17.78 -1.80 4.20
N LYS A 6 18.69 -2.03 5.18
CA LYS A 6 19.86 -2.92 4.99
C LYS A 6 19.46 -4.39 4.76
N TYR A 7 18.26 -4.76 5.17
CA TYR A 7 17.70 -6.10 5.04
C TYR A 7 16.55 -6.14 4.02
N ASN A 8 16.47 -5.15 3.13
CA ASN A 8 15.42 -4.99 2.14
C ASN A 8 14.01 -4.87 2.73
N PHE A 9 13.88 -4.32 3.94
CA PHE A 9 12.57 -3.97 4.50
C PHE A 9 12.27 -2.48 4.32
N CYS A 10 11.02 -2.18 4.02
CA CYS A 10 10.49 -0.81 3.90
C CYS A 10 9.25 -0.64 4.78
N GLN A 11 9.05 0.56 5.32
CA GLN A 11 7.84 0.92 6.05
C GLN A 11 6.81 1.52 5.07
N PRO A 12 5.74 0.80 4.68
CA PRO A 12 4.76 1.30 3.73
C PRO A 12 3.88 2.40 4.33
N TYR A 13 3.61 2.34 5.63
CA TYR A 13 2.74 3.30 6.32
C TYR A 13 3.57 4.26 7.18
N THR A 14 4.14 5.26 6.51
CA THR A 14 4.81 6.42 7.14
C THR A 14 3.78 7.45 7.61
N ALA A 15 4.16 8.56 8.24
CA ALA A 15 3.22 9.65 8.51
C ALA A 15 2.47 10.11 7.24
N LYS A 16 1.17 10.44 7.37
CA LYS A 16 0.41 11.06 6.28
C LYS A 16 0.93 12.47 6.01
N GLY A 17 0.85 12.90 4.76
CA GLY A 17 1.28 14.22 4.33
C GLY A 17 1.14 14.38 2.83
N GLU A 18 1.69 15.45 2.25
CA GLU A 18 1.58 15.72 0.81
C GLU A 18 2.09 14.57 -0.06
N ALA A 19 3.17 13.90 0.37
CA ALA A 19 3.76 12.76 -0.33
C ALA A 19 2.99 11.43 -0.15
N ARG A 20 2.13 11.33 0.87
CA ARG A 20 1.28 10.16 1.16
C ARG A 20 -0.04 10.61 1.79
N PRO A 21 -0.96 11.19 0.99
CA PRO A 21 -2.18 11.81 1.51
C PRO A 21 -3.27 10.78 1.85
N TYR A 22 -3.17 9.57 1.28
CA TYR A 22 -4.17 8.50 1.42
C TYR A 22 -3.58 7.25 2.07
N GLY A 23 -4.45 6.28 2.29
CA GLY A 23 -4.12 4.96 2.82
C GLY A 23 -4.26 4.88 4.33
N TYR A 24 -3.67 3.83 4.88
CA TYR A 24 -3.68 3.57 6.32
C TYR A 24 -2.92 4.65 7.09
N GLU A 25 -3.22 4.77 8.38
CA GLU A 25 -2.47 5.64 9.29
C GLU A 25 -1.03 5.14 9.50
N GLU A 26 -0.19 5.97 10.09
CA GLU A 26 1.20 5.58 10.35
C GLU A 26 1.29 4.34 11.26
N GLU A 27 2.02 3.32 10.80
CA GLU A 27 2.31 2.12 11.56
C GLU A 27 3.83 1.92 11.65
N ARG A 28 4.45 2.38 12.76
CA ARG A 28 5.91 2.27 12.98
C ARG A 28 6.43 0.83 13.10
N TRP A 29 5.52 -0.11 13.34
CA TRP A 29 5.79 -1.54 13.46
C TRP A 29 5.58 -2.31 12.15
N HIS A 30 5.01 -1.70 11.11
CA HIS A 30 4.72 -2.37 9.84
C HIS A 30 5.90 -2.30 8.89
N TRP A 31 6.43 -3.47 8.50
CA TRP A 31 7.57 -3.57 7.60
C TRP A 31 7.31 -4.60 6.50
N SER A 32 7.47 -4.20 5.24
CA SER A 32 7.31 -5.06 4.06
C SER A 32 8.69 -5.45 3.51
N TYR A 33 8.89 -6.74 3.25
CA TYR A 33 10.09 -7.25 2.59
C TYR A 33 10.02 -7.01 1.08
N LEU A 34 10.82 -6.07 0.59
CA LEU A 34 10.77 -5.53 -0.77
C LEU A 34 10.88 -6.58 -1.88
N PRO A 35 11.74 -7.62 -1.80
CA PRO A 35 11.88 -8.61 -2.87
C PRO A 35 10.60 -9.38 -3.19
N ILE A 36 9.65 -9.42 -2.26
CA ILE A 36 8.32 -10.02 -2.46
C ILE A 36 7.26 -8.92 -2.63
N ALA A 37 7.31 -7.86 -1.82
CA ALA A 37 6.30 -6.82 -1.83
C ALA A 37 6.24 -6.09 -3.18
N GLN A 38 7.38 -5.70 -3.75
CA GLN A 38 7.45 -4.96 -5.01
C GLN A 38 6.77 -5.66 -6.20
N PRO A 39 7.09 -6.93 -6.54
CA PRO A 39 6.41 -7.60 -7.65
C PRO A 39 4.91 -7.78 -7.40
N LEU A 40 4.48 -8.01 -6.16
CA LEU A 40 3.05 -8.10 -5.81
C LEU A 40 2.35 -6.74 -5.92
N THR A 41 3.00 -5.64 -5.51
CA THR A 41 2.46 -4.29 -5.67
C THR A 41 2.36 -3.90 -7.14
N THR A 42 3.34 -4.28 -7.97
CA THR A 42 3.27 -4.09 -9.43
C THR A 42 2.09 -4.84 -10.03
N LEU A 43 1.90 -6.12 -9.67
CA LEU A 43 0.76 -6.91 -10.12
C LEU A 43 -0.56 -6.30 -9.65
N ALA A 44 -0.64 -5.86 -8.39
CA ALA A 44 -1.81 -5.18 -7.85
C ALA A 44 -2.15 -3.91 -8.65
N ALA A 45 -1.17 -3.08 -8.97
CA ALA A 45 -1.37 -1.87 -9.77
C ALA A 45 -1.84 -2.16 -11.21
N GLN A 46 -1.47 -3.31 -11.77
CA GLN A 46 -1.84 -3.70 -13.13
C GLN A 46 -3.18 -4.43 -13.22
N SER A 47 -3.56 -5.18 -12.18
CA SER A 47 -4.66 -6.15 -12.26
C SER A 47 -5.80 -5.91 -11.30
N LEU A 48 -5.58 -5.25 -10.14
CA LEU A 48 -6.67 -4.99 -9.20
C LEU A 48 -7.50 -3.79 -9.64
N THR A 49 -8.82 -3.96 -9.57
CA THR A 49 -9.78 -2.87 -9.68
C THR A 49 -10.69 -2.88 -8.45
N ASP A 50 -11.28 -1.73 -8.11
CA ASP A 50 -12.17 -1.63 -6.95
C ASP A 50 -13.35 -2.60 -7.06
N THR A 51 -13.82 -2.89 -8.27
CA THR A 51 -14.94 -3.80 -8.53
C THR A 51 -14.62 -5.26 -8.23
N MET A 52 -13.35 -5.63 -8.07
CA MET A 52 -12.95 -6.98 -7.65
C MET A 52 -13.13 -7.18 -6.13
N ILE A 53 -13.34 -6.11 -5.36
CA ILE A 53 -13.56 -6.18 -3.92
C ILE A 53 -15.07 -6.28 -3.69
N GLU A 54 -15.56 -7.51 -3.65
CA GLU A 54 -16.97 -7.85 -3.53
C GLU A 54 -17.20 -9.09 -2.65
N GLY A 55 -18.47 -9.46 -2.41
CA GLY A 55 -18.83 -10.71 -1.73
C GLY A 55 -18.94 -10.62 -0.20
N PHE A 56 -18.84 -9.42 0.39
CA PHE A 56 -19.00 -9.21 1.84
C PHE A 56 -19.71 -7.89 2.16
N LYS A 57 -20.31 -7.78 3.36
CA LYS A 57 -20.97 -6.56 3.82
C LYS A 57 -19.98 -5.39 3.88
N GLY A 58 -20.28 -4.27 3.25
CA GLY A 58 -19.42 -3.09 3.18
C GLY A 58 -18.58 -3.01 1.90
N ALA A 59 -18.50 -4.08 1.11
CA ALA A 59 -17.75 -4.11 -0.15
C ALA A 59 -18.24 -3.08 -1.17
N GLU A 60 -19.51 -2.67 -1.09
CA GLU A 60 -20.09 -1.59 -1.89
C GLU A 60 -19.42 -0.23 -1.69
N THR A 61 -18.57 -0.10 -0.67
CA THR A 61 -17.79 1.11 -0.39
C THR A 61 -16.48 1.15 -1.16
N ALA A 62 -15.97 0.01 -1.65
CA ALA A 62 -14.67 -0.11 -2.33
C ALA A 62 -14.49 0.94 -3.45
N THR A 63 -15.44 0.99 -4.39
CA THR A 63 -15.44 1.97 -5.49
C THR A 63 -15.67 3.40 -5.01
N LYS A 64 -16.51 3.60 -3.97
CA LYS A 64 -16.84 4.94 -3.45
C LYS A 64 -15.62 5.63 -2.84
N ILE A 65 -14.72 4.85 -2.24
CA ILE A 65 -13.52 5.37 -1.59
C ILE A 65 -12.27 5.22 -2.43
N ASP A 66 -12.37 4.69 -3.66
CA ASP A 66 -11.23 4.46 -4.56
C ASP A 66 -10.17 3.58 -3.88
N VAL A 67 -10.61 2.41 -3.38
CA VAL A 67 -9.85 1.61 -2.41
C VAL A 67 -8.52 1.11 -2.95
N VAL A 68 -8.45 0.71 -4.23
CA VAL A 68 -7.19 0.23 -4.82
C VAL A 68 -6.19 1.37 -4.90
N LYS A 69 -6.56 2.50 -5.47
CA LYS A 69 -5.64 3.64 -5.64
C LYS A 69 -5.29 4.30 -4.31
N LYS A 70 -6.29 4.56 -3.46
CA LYS A 70 -6.10 5.33 -2.23
C LYS A 70 -5.62 4.50 -1.06
N TYR A 71 -5.90 3.20 -1.00
CA TYR A 71 -5.53 2.36 0.16
C TYR A 71 -4.51 1.28 -0.20
N VAL A 72 -4.80 0.43 -1.18
CA VAL A 72 -3.88 -0.67 -1.56
C VAL A 72 -2.56 -0.12 -2.08
N LEU A 73 -2.61 0.90 -2.95
CA LEU A 73 -1.45 1.58 -3.52
C LEU A 73 -1.07 2.86 -2.76
N GLY A 74 -1.81 3.20 -1.71
CA GLY A 74 -1.60 4.39 -0.86
C GLY A 74 -0.45 4.25 0.14
N ILE A 75 0.70 3.75 -0.33
CA ILE A 75 1.88 3.46 0.49
C ILE A 75 3.01 4.47 0.25
N ASN A 76 4.00 4.44 1.13
CA ASN A 76 5.25 5.17 0.99
C ASN A 76 5.93 4.86 -0.36
N GLN A 77 6.17 5.90 -1.16
CA GLN A 77 6.75 5.80 -2.50
C GLN A 77 8.14 5.15 -2.49
N ASN A 78 8.88 5.27 -1.38
CA ASN A 78 10.19 4.62 -1.24
C ASN A 78 10.11 3.08 -1.20
N CYS A 79 8.91 2.50 -1.04
CA CYS A 79 8.71 1.06 -1.06
C CYS A 79 8.35 0.52 -2.45
N LEU A 80 8.07 1.39 -3.42
CA LEU A 80 7.76 0.99 -4.78
C LEU A 80 9.03 0.55 -5.54
N PRO A 81 8.90 -0.26 -6.60
CA PRO A 81 10.02 -0.51 -7.51
C PRO A 81 10.54 0.82 -8.10
N GLN A 82 11.86 0.94 -8.25
CA GLN A 82 12.48 2.06 -9.00
C GLN A 82 12.41 1.84 -10.51
#